data_AF-A0A2E3MNK7-F1
#
_entry.id   AF-A0A2E3MNK7-F1
#
_cell.length_a   1.000
_cell.length_b   1.000
_cell.length_c   1.000
_cell.angle_alpha   90.00
_cell.angle_beta   90.00
_cell.angle_gamma   90.00
#
_symmetry.space_group_name_H-M   'P 1'
#
loop_
_entity.id
_entity.type
_entity.pdbx_description
1 polymer ?
#
loop_
_entity_poly.entity_id
_entity_poly.type
_entity_poly.pdbx_seq_one_letter_code
_entity_poly.pdbx_strand_id
1 'polypeptide(L)'
;MAKYYVESGTLKLVIQADDPLQASLWAVSRALQQVILTPQQDSEHSPYGPRKKPPDTEFLVLGRDFRVNEFGFGNDRCTTIETAELVTQWGQLMATLNRIERKCPA
;
A
#
# COMPACT_ATOMS: atom_id res chain seq x y z
N MET A 1 16.99 11.36 7.75
CA MET A 1 16.11 10.87 6.66
C MET A 1 16.84 9.83 5.83
N ALA A 2 16.63 8.56 6.17
CA ALA A 2 17.15 7.43 5.43
C ALA A 2 16.23 7.07 4.25
N LYS A 3 16.78 6.37 3.26
CA LYS A 3 16.00 5.80 2.16
C LYS A 3 15.62 4.38 2.52
N TYR A 4 14.32 4.11 2.56
CA TYR A 4 13.78 2.79 2.80
C TYR A 4 13.20 2.20 1.51
N TYR A 5 13.58 0.96 1.25
CA TYR A 5 13.05 0.11 0.20
C TYR A 5 11.95 -0.75 0.82
N VAL A 6 10.74 -0.64 0.28
CA VAL A 6 9.56 -1.32 0.77
C VAL A 6 9.03 -2.25 -0.31
N GLU A 7 8.84 -3.53 0.03
CA GLU A 7 8.35 -4.56 -0.87
C GLU A 7 7.18 -5.31 -0.24
N SER A 8 6.09 -5.49 -0.98
CA SER A 8 4.95 -6.31 -0.53
C SER A 8 4.23 -6.91 -1.74
N GLY A 9 4.34 -8.23 -1.94
CA GLY A 9 3.77 -8.91 -3.10
C GLY A 9 4.35 -8.35 -4.41
N THR A 10 3.52 -7.66 -5.21
CA THR A 10 3.94 -6.97 -6.44
C THR A 10 4.29 -5.49 -6.23
N LEU A 11 4.06 -4.94 -5.02
CA LEU A 11 4.39 -3.57 -4.66
C LEU A 11 5.90 -3.43 -4.39
N LYS A 12 6.54 -2.48 -5.08
CA LYS A 12 7.92 -2.04 -4.80
C LYS A 12 7.96 -0.53 -4.75
N LEU A 13 8.36 0.02 -3.61
CA LEU A 13 8.41 1.46 -3.38
C LEU A 13 9.72 1.85 -2.68
N VAL A 14 10.19 3.07 -2.98
CA VAL A 14 11.29 3.70 -2.26
C VAL A 14 10.74 4.93 -1.56
N ILE A 15 10.88 4.99 -0.24
CA ILE A 15 10.31 6.03 0.61
C ILE A 15 11.43 6.64 1.45
N GLN A 16 11.41 7.95 1.62
CA GLN A 16 12.29 8.62 2.58
C GLN A 16 11.56 8.72 3.91
N ALA A 17 12.12 8.11 4.94
CA ALA A 17 11.56 8.15 6.29
C ALA A 17 12.69 8.24 7.32
N ASP A 18 12.33 8.49 8.57
CA ASP A 18 13.27 8.43 9.69
C ASP A 18 13.30 7.04 10.34
N ASP A 19 12.21 6.29 10.19
CA ASP A 19 12.02 4.98 10.80
C ASP A 19 11.37 3.98 9.80
N PRO A 20 11.73 2.68 9.82
CA PRO A 20 11.13 1.66 8.96
C PRO A 20 9.61 1.52 9.12
N LEU A 21 9.06 1.74 10.31
CA LEU A 21 7.61 1.73 10.55
C LEU A 21 6.93 2.88 9.81
N GLN A 22 7.53 4.07 9.85
CA GLN A 22 7.03 5.23 9.11
C GLN A 22 7.05 4.98 7.60
N ALA A 23 8.12 4.38 7.06
CA ALA A 23 8.17 3.99 5.65
C ALA A 23 7.07 2.99 5.29
N SER A 24 6.82 2.01 6.17
CA SER A 24 5.79 0.99 5.98
C SER A 24 4.38 1.58 6.00
N LEU A 25 4.08 2.46 6.95
CA LEU A 25 2.79 3.16 7.04
C LEU A 25 2.51 4.02 5.80
N TRP A 26 3.53 4.69 5.28
CA TRP A 26 3.45 5.44 4.02
C TRP A 26 3.24 4.52 2.80
N ALA A 27 3.84 3.33 2.80
CA ALA A 27 3.63 2.37 1.73
C ALA A 27 2.19 1.82 1.74
N VAL A 28 1.63 1.54 2.92
CA VAL A 28 0.23 1.10 3.08
C VAL A 28 -0.74 2.21 2.68
N SER A 29 -0.53 3.44 3.12
CA SER A 29 -1.42 4.55 2.73
C SER A 29 -1.46 4.73 1.21
N ARG A 30 -0.29 4.65 0.55
CA ARG A 30 -0.18 4.71 -0.90
C ARG A 30 -0.86 3.52 -1.58
N ALA A 31 -0.68 2.31 -1.06
CA ALA A 31 -1.32 1.13 -1.60
C ALA A 31 -2.85 1.19 -1.48
N LEU A 32 -3.37 1.59 -0.31
CA LEU A 32 -4.81 1.78 -0.09
C LEU A 32 -5.39 2.88 -0.99
N GLN A 33 -4.67 3.99 -1.18
CA GLN A 33 -5.07 5.03 -2.13
C GLN A 33 -5.10 4.52 -3.57
N GLN A 34 -4.13 3.69 -3.98
CA GLN A 34 -4.14 3.11 -5.32
C GLN A 34 -5.29 2.11 -5.51
N VAL A 35 -5.63 1.31 -4.50
CA VAL A 35 -6.80 0.41 -4.52
C VAL A 35 -8.10 1.19 -4.68
N ILE A 36 -8.26 2.33 -3.99
CA ILE A 36 -9.44 3.20 -4.09
C ILE A 36 -9.53 3.88 -5.47
N LEU A 37 -8.39 4.18 -6.11
CA LEU A 37 -8.32 4.84 -7.42
C LEU A 37 -8.42 3.88 -8.62
N THR A 38 -8.36 2.57 -8.41
CA THR A 38 -8.79 1.60 -9.41
C THR A 38 -10.29 1.39 -9.27
N PRO A 39 -11.14 2.08 -10.05
CA PRO A 39 -12.53 1.67 -10.15
C PRO A 39 -12.49 0.21 -10.61
N GLN A 40 -13.05 -0.67 -9.78
CA GLN A 40 -13.54 -1.94 -10.24
C GLN A 40 -14.42 -1.61 -11.45
N GLN A 41 -13.88 -1.78 -12.66
CA GLN A 41 -14.67 -1.79 -13.88
C GLN A 41 -15.51 -3.06 -13.75
N ASP A 42 -16.62 -2.87 -13.06
CA ASP A 42 -17.79 -3.68 -13.19
C ASP A 42 -18.03 -3.87 -14.70
N SER A 43 -17.96 -5.12 -15.11
CA SER A 43 -18.39 -5.52 -16.44
C SER A 43 -19.14 -6.82 -16.26
N GLU A 44 -20.29 -6.69 -15.60
CA GLU A 44 -21.48 -7.43 -15.95
C GLU A 44 -21.62 -7.47 -17.49
N HIS A 45 -21.79 -8.69 -18.02
CA HIS A 45 -22.35 -9.06 -19.33
C HIS A 45 -21.78 -8.50 -20.66
N SER A 46 -21.18 -9.40 -21.46
CA SER A 46 -21.51 -9.55 -22.89
C SER A 46 -21.04 -10.93 -23.43
N PRO A 47 -21.93 -11.79 -23.99
CA PRO A 47 -21.58 -13.12 -24.49
C PRO A 47 -21.09 -13.17 -25.96
N TYR A 48 -20.85 -12.04 -26.63
CA TYR A 48 -20.42 -12.02 -28.04
C TYR A 48 -19.21 -11.11 -28.27
N GLY A 49 -18.08 -11.71 -28.67
CA GLY A 49 -16.95 -11.03 -29.31
C GLY A 49 -15.58 -11.39 -28.69
N PRO A 50 -14.53 -11.61 -29.51
CA PRO A 50 -13.20 -11.98 -29.02
C PRO A 50 -12.63 -10.82 -28.22
N ARG A 51 -12.63 -11.00 -26.89
CA ARG A 51 -12.09 -10.06 -25.90
C ARG A 51 -10.62 -9.78 -26.23
N LYS A 52 -10.35 -8.62 -26.84
CA LYS A 52 -9.03 -7.99 -26.74
C LYS A 52 -8.74 -7.84 -25.25
N LYS A 53 -7.78 -8.63 -24.74
CA LYS A 53 -7.22 -8.44 -23.40
C LYS A 53 -6.78 -6.98 -23.28
N PRO A 54 -7.24 -6.22 -22.26
CA PRO A 54 -6.59 -4.95 -21.97
C PRO A 54 -5.11 -5.21 -21.67
N PRO A 55 -4.20 -4.31 -22.05
CA PRO A 55 -2.78 -4.46 -21.79
C PRO A 55 -2.58 -4.52 -20.26
N ASP A 56 -1.83 -5.51 -19.78
CA ASP A 56 -1.28 -5.65 -18.42
C ASP A 56 -1.72 -4.58 -17.42
N THR A 57 -2.95 -4.69 -16.92
CA THR A 57 -3.25 -4.10 -15.63
C THR A 57 -2.58 -5.01 -14.62
N GLU A 58 -1.29 -4.79 -14.36
CA GLU A 58 -0.58 -5.39 -13.24
C GLU A 58 -1.36 -5.01 -11.98
N PHE A 59 -2.22 -5.92 -11.54
CA PHE A 59 -2.92 -5.77 -10.29
C PHE A 59 -1.85 -5.63 -9.20
N LEU A 60 -1.86 -4.48 -8.51
CA LEU A 60 -1.06 -4.27 -7.31
C LEU A 60 -1.62 -5.18 -6.22
N VAL A 61 -1.08 -6.39 -6.13
CA VAL A 61 -1.42 -7.38 -5.12
C VAL A 61 -0.48 -7.14 -3.94
N LEU A 62 -1.05 -6.62 -2.87
CA LEU A 62 -0.37 -6.56 -1.59
C LEU A 62 -0.10 -7.98 -1.10
N GLY A 63 1.14 -8.23 -0.72
CA GLY A 63 1.52 -9.47 -0.05
C GLY A 63 0.93 -9.53 1.36
N ARG A 64 1.04 -10.71 1.98
CA ARG A 64 0.72 -10.87 3.41
C ARG A 64 1.64 -10.03 4.30
N ASP A 65 2.87 -9.80 3.85
CA ASP A 65 3.93 -9.17 4.62
C ASP A 65 4.61 -8.05 3.82
N PHE A 66 4.97 -6.98 4.51
CA PHE A 66 5.82 -5.90 4.03
C PHE A 66 7.25 -6.16 4.47
N ARG A 67 8.18 -6.14 3.53
CA ARG A 67 9.62 -6.19 3.79
C ARG A 67 10.21 -4.80 3.60
N VAL A 68 10.86 -4.28 4.64
CA VAL A 68 11.44 -2.94 4.66
C VAL A 68 12.90 -2.98 5.04
N ASN A 69 13.75 -2.27 4.30
CA ASN A 69 15.17 -2.16 4.61
C ASN A 69 15.78 -0.87 4.04
N GLU A 70 17.03 -0.57 4.39
CA GLU A 70 17.78 0.60 3.89
C GLU A 70 18.79 0.26 2.78
N PHE A 71 18.98 -1.04 2.50
CA PHE A 71 20.10 -1.55 1.71
C PHE A 71 19.71 -1.93 0.27
N GLY A 72 18.42 -1.99 -0.07
CA GLY A 72 17.92 -2.31 -1.41
C GLY A 72 16.92 -3.46 -1.46
N PHE A 73 16.30 -3.65 -2.62
CA PHE A 73 15.33 -4.73 -2.85
C PHE A 73 15.97 -6.12 -2.80
N GLY A 74 15.26 -7.10 -2.24
CA GLY A 74 15.70 -8.50 -2.17
C GLY A 74 16.81 -8.80 -1.16
N ASN A 75 17.03 -7.91 -0.20
CA ASN A 75 18.04 -8.11 0.85
C ASN A 75 17.47 -8.91 2.03
N ASP A 76 18.27 -9.83 2.59
CA ASP A 76 17.85 -10.76 3.65
C ASP A 76 17.68 -10.04 5.00
N ARG A 77 18.49 -8.98 5.23
CA ARG A 77 18.34 -8.08 6.38
C ARG A 77 17.21 -7.08 6.16
N CYS A 78 15.97 -7.56 6.29
CA CYS A 78 14.77 -6.75 6.19
C CYS A 78 13.90 -6.89 7.44
N THR A 79 13.27 -5.79 7.83
CA THR A 79 12.19 -5.81 8.82
C THR A 79 10.94 -6.27 8.11
N THR A 80 10.38 -7.39 8.55
CA THR A 80 9.14 -7.94 8.02
C THR A 80 7.99 -7.57 8.94
N ILE A 81 6.93 -6.98 8.40
CA ILE A 81 5.76 -6.54 9.16
C ILE A 81 4.51 -7.04 8.44
N GLU A 82 3.57 -7.65 9.17
CA GLU A 82 2.34 -8.16 8.57
C GLU A 82 1.48 -7.01 8.02
N THR A 83 0.98 -7.16 6.79
CA THR A 83 0.12 -6.16 6.11
C THR A 83 -1.11 -5.85 6.95
N ALA A 84 -1.72 -6.87 7.57
CA ALA A 84 -2.91 -6.68 8.42
C ALA A 84 -2.61 -5.79 9.64
N GLU A 85 -1.43 -5.96 10.25
CA GLU A 85 -0.99 -5.14 11.37
C GLU A 85 -0.78 -3.68 10.93
N LEU A 86 -0.10 -3.46 9.79
CA LEU A 86 0.12 -2.11 9.26
C LEU A 86 -1.18 -1.39 8.89
N VAL A 87 -2.13 -2.10 8.27
CA VAL A 87 -3.46 -1.54 7.94
C VAL A 87 -4.20 -1.15 9.22
N THR A 88 -4.10 -1.97 10.27
CA THR A 88 -4.71 -1.66 11.58
C THR A 88 -4.08 -0.43 12.21
N GLN A 89 -2.74 -0.34 12.24
CA GLN A 89 -2.03 0.83 12.77
C GLN A 89 -2.35 2.10 11.98
N TRP A 90 -2.37 2.02 10.65
CA TRP A 90 -2.77 3.13 9.78
C TRP A 90 -4.21 3.58 10.06
N GLY A 91 -5.14 2.62 10.19
CA GLY A 91 -6.55 2.91 10.50
C GLY A 91 -6.72 3.59 11.85
N GLN A 92 -5.98 3.16 12.88
CA GLN A 92 -5.98 3.80 14.20
C GLN A 92 -5.46 5.24 14.15
N LEU A 93 -4.41 5.50 13.37
CA LEU A 93 -3.89 6.86 13.16
C LEU A 93 -4.93 7.75 12.46
N MET A 94 -5.54 7.27 11.37
CA MET A 94 -6.58 8.02 10.64
C MET A 94 -7.82 8.29 11.50
N ALA A 95 -8.25 7.32 12.30
CA ALA A 95 -9.38 7.48 13.22
C ALA A 95 -9.06 8.52 14.32
N THR A 96 -7.83 8.52 14.83
CA THR A 96 -7.37 9.48 15.83
C THR A 96 -7.31 10.90 15.24
N LEU A 97 -6.76 11.05 14.03
CA LEU A 97 -6.73 12.33 13.31
C LEU A 97 -8.16 12.86 13.06
N ASN A 98 -9.05 12.01 12.55
CA ASN A 98 -10.46 12.36 12.36
C ASN A 98 -11.15 12.81 13.66
N ARG A 99 -10.80 12.19 14.80
CA ARG A 99 -11.34 12.57 16.11
C ARG A 99 -10.84 13.93 16.56
N ILE A 100 -9.58 14.26 16.25
CA ILE A 100 -8.99 15.57 16.55
C ILE A 100 -9.63 16.64 15.66
N GLU A 101 -9.73 16.42 14.36
CA GLU A 101 -10.42 17.33 13.43
C GLU A 101 -11.85 17.65 13.87
N ARG A 102 -12.62 16.62 14.26
CA ARG A 102 -14.00 16.83 14.75
C ARG A 102 -14.08 17.59 16.07
N LYS A 103 -13.02 17.58 16.89
CA LYS A 103 -12.97 18.29 18.17
C LYS A 103 -12.48 19.73 18.04
N CYS A 104 -11.84 20.09 16.92
CA CYS A 104 -11.34 21.43 16.66
C CYS A 104 -11.98 21.95 15.37
N PRO A 105 -13.25 22.38 15.40
CA PRO A 105 -13.80 23.17 14.30
C PRO A 105 -13.00 24.48 14.23
N ALA A 106 -12.47 24.78 13.04
CA ALA A 106 -11.76 26.01 12.74
C ALA A 106 -12.60 27.26 13.00
#